data_AF-A0A957IRU2-F1
#
_entry.id   AF-A0A957IRU2-F1
#
_cell.length_a   1.000
_cell.length_b   1.000
_cell.length_c   1.000
_cell.angle_alpha   90.00
_cell.angle_beta   90.00
_cell.angle_gamma   90.00
#
_symmetry.space_group_name_H-M   'P 1'
#
loop_
_entity.id
_entity.type
_entity.pdbx_description
1 polymer ?
#
loop_
_entity_poly.entity_id
_entity_poly.type
_entity_poly.pdbx_seq_one_letter_code
_entity_poly.pdbx_strand_id
1 'polypeptide(L)' 'MLQTFRGIIDQNGKLRILEPVSLPKSRQVIITILDDEPTDELLNLALLSEPALAREWETAEEDEAWSHLAQLPSL' A
#
# COMPACT_ATOMS: atom_id res chain seq x y z
N MET A 1 -0.65 -22.12 6.44
CA MET A 1 -0.07 -20.80 6.15
C MET A 1 -0.93 -20.12 5.10
N LEU A 2 -1.17 -18.81 5.25
CA LEU A 2 -1.80 -17.99 4.21
C LEU A 2 -0.78 -17.75 3.10
N GLN A 3 -1.23 -17.82 1.85
CA GLN A 3 -0.41 -17.55 0.67
C GLN A 3 -1.08 -16.44 -0.12
N THR A 4 -0.33 -15.41 -0.45
CA THR A 4 -0.79 -14.27 -1.25
C THR A 4 -0.05 -14.32 -2.58
N PHE A 5 -0.79 -14.20 -3.67
CA PHE A 5 -0.23 -14.24 -5.03
C PHE A 5 -0.57 -12.93 -5.74
N ARG A 6 0.39 -12.39 -6.48
CA ARG A 6 0.14 -11.23 -7.34
C ARG A 6 -0.43 -11.69 -8.68
N GLY A 7 -1.44 -10.96 -9.12
CA GLY A 7 -2.09 -11.16 -10.41
C GLY A 7 -2.55 -9.83 -10.97
N ILE A 8 -2.76 -9.81 -12.28
CA ILE A 8 -3.27 -8.64 -13.01
C ILE A 8 -4.64 -9.01 -13.56
N ILE A 9 -5.59 -8.09 -13.50
CA ILE A 9 -6.88 -8.22 -14.17
C ILE A 9 -6.70 -7.71 -15.60
N ASP A 10 -6.96 -8.56 -16.60
CA ASP A 10 -6.86 -8.16 -17.99
C ASP A 10 -8.04 -7.26 -18.43
N GLN A 11 -7.94 -6.71 -19.64
CA GLN A 11 -8.98 -5.86 -20.24
C GLN A 11 -10.37 -6.51 -20.36
N ASN A 12 -10.46 -7.84 -20.23
CA ASN A 12 -11.73 -8.58 -20.27
C ASN A 12 -12.24 -8.89 -18.85
N GLY A 13 -11.60 -8.35 -17.81
CA GLY A 13 -11.95 -8.58 -16.41
C GLY A 13 -11.47 -9.94 -15.88
N LYS A 14 -10.53 -10.60 -16.56
CA LYS A 14 -10.04 -11.93 -16.14
C LYS A 14 -8.76 -11.80 -15.31
N LEU A 15 -8.80 -12.37 -14.10
CA LEU A 15 -7.62 -12.46 -13.23
C LEU A 15 -6.58 -13.42 -13.83
N ARG A 16 -5.35 -12.93 -14.00
CA ARG A 16 -4.18 -13.70 -14.42
C ARG A 16 -3.12 -13.65 -13.33
N ILE A 17 -2.76 -14.80 -12.79
CA ILE A 17 -1.66 -14.90 -11.83
C ILE A 17 -0.34 -14.78 -12.60
N LEU A 18 0.58 -13.96 -12.10
CA LEU A 18 1.87 -13.70 -12.76
C LEU A 18 2.84 -14.88 -12.61
N GLU A 19 2.70 -15.63 -11.53
CA GLU A 19 3.54 -16.76 -11.17
C GLU A 19 2.74 -18.07 -11.27
N PRO A 20 3.37 -19.18 -11.67
CA PRO A 20 2.73 -20.49 -11.65
C PRO A 20 2.52 -20.94 -10.20
N VAL A 21 1.24 -21.07 -9.81
CA VAL A 21 0.83 -21.42 -8.44
C VAL A 21 0.08 -22.75 -8.44
N SER A 22 0.50 -23.67 -7.57
CA SER A 22 -0.23 -24.90 -7.29
C SER A 22 -1.28 -24.64 -6.20
N LEU A 23 -2.53 -24.47 -6.61
CA LEU A 23 -3.63 -24.28 -5.68
C LEU A 23 -4.14 -25.62 -5.14
N PRO A 24 -4.32 -25.77 -3.82
CA PRO A 24 -4.94 -26.95 -3.24
C PRO A 24 -6.38 -27.09 -3.71
N LYS A 25 -6.79 -28.32 -4.08
CA LYS A 25 -8.15 -28.62 -4.55
C LYS A 25 -9.19 -28.34 -3.46
N SER A 26 -10.35 -27.82 -3.86
CA SER A 26 -11.53 -27.61 -3.00
C SER A 26 -11.27 -26.75 -1.76
N ARG A 27 -10.61 -25.61 -1.92
CA ARG A 27 -10.39 -24.61 -0.85
C ARG A 27 -11.08 -23.30 -1.16
N GLN A 28 -11.58 -22.65 -0.11
CA GLN A 28 -12.05 -21.27 -0.20
C GLN A 28 -10.84 -20.33 -0.31
N VAL A 29 -10.98 -19.30 -1.13
CA VAL A 29 -9.95 -18.28 -1.35
C VAL A 29 -10.57 -16.90 -1.11
N ILE A 30 -9.74 -15.97 -0.63
CA ILE A 30 -10.07 -14.55 -0.53
C ILE A 30 -9.25 -13.84 -1.60
N ILE A 31 -9.91 -13.00 -2.40
CA ILE A 31 -9.27 -12.19 -3.43
C ILE A 31 -9.38 -10.74 -3.00
N THR A 32 -8.24 -10.09 -2.85
CA THR A 32 -8.15 -8.64 -2.63
C THR A 32 -7.70 -8.01 -3.94
N ILE A 33 -8.51 -7.11 -4.48
CA ILE A 33 -8.15 -6.29 -5.64
C ILE A 33 -7.48 -5.04 -5.09
N LEU A 34 -6.31 -4.71 -5.62
CA LEU A 34 -5.59 -3.49 -5.27
C LEU A 34 -5.98 -2.42 -6.29
N ASP A 35 -6.36 -1.24 -5.82
CA ASP A 35 -6.56 -0.09 -6.69
C ASP A 35 -5.16 0.43 -7.08
N ASP A 36 -4.82 0.31 -8.37
CA ASP A 36 -3.44 0.44 -8.85
C ASP A 36 -2.94 1.89 -8.97
N GLU A 37 -3.78 2.89 -8.74
CA GLU A 37 -3.33 4.27 -8.63
C GLU A 37 -4.03 4.96 -7.46
N PRO A 38 -3.32 5.79 -6.67
CA PRO A 38 -4.03 6.80 -5.91
C PRO A 38 -4.82 7.60 -6.94
N THR A 39 -6.13 7.41 -6.96
CA THR A 39 -7.01 8.27 -7.72
C THR A 39 -6.69 9.71 -7.32
N ASP A 40 -6.83 10.68 -8.22
CA ASP A 40 -6.66 12.09 -7.87
C ASP A 40 -7.45 12.44 -6.59
N GLU A 41 -8.58 11.77 -6.32
CA GLU A 41 -9.31 11.82 -5.06
C GLU A 41 -8.49 11.42 -3.82
N LEU A 42 -7.73 10.32 -3.85
CA LEU A 42 -6.83 9.92 -2.76
C LEU A 42 -5.66 10.89 -2.56
N LEU A 43 -5.09 11.39 -3.67
CA LEU A 43 -4.05 12.42 -3.61
C LEU A 43 -4.60 13.73 -3.00
N ASN A 44 -5.82 14.09 -3.39
CA ASN A 44 -6.54 15.25 -2.84
C ASN A 44 -6.85 15.06 -1.35
N LEU A 45 -7.17 13.85 -0.89
CA LEU A 45 -7.40 13.58 0.54
C LEU A 45 -6.13 13.77 1.39
N ALA A 46 -4.97 13.39 0.86
CA ALA A 46 -3.69 13.65 1.52
C ALA A 46 -3.41 15.16 1.62
N LEU A 47 -3.61 15.91 0.53
CA LEU A 47 -3.47 17.37 0.50
C LEU A 47 -4.47 18.09 1.42
N LEU A 48 -5.69 17.57 1.56
CA LEU A 48 -6.68 18.13 2.48
C LEU A 48 -6.32 17.88 3.96
N SER A 49 -5.52 16.85 4.23
CA SER A 49 -5.06 16.49 5.58
C SER A 49 -3.79 17.25 5.99
N GLU A 50 -3.01 17.73 5.02
CA GLU A 50 -1.76 18.49 5.22
C GLU A 50 -1.93 19.67 6.20
N PRO A 51 -2.95 20.56 6.10
CA PRO A 51 -3.07 21.68 7.03
C PRO A 51 -3.47 21.28 8.45
N ALA A 52 -4.08 20.10 8.61
CA ALA A 52 -4.45 19.57 9.92
C ALA A 52 -3.24 18.96 10.62
N LEU A 53 -2.39 18.25 9.87
CA LEU A 53 -1.19 17.59 10.37
C LEU A 53 -0.04 18.57 10.59
N ALA A 54 0.12 19.59 9.74
CA ALA A 54 1.20 20.57 9.83
C ALA A 54 1.27 21.29 11.20
N ARG A 55 0.13 21.47 11.87
CA ARG A 55 0.09 22.11 13.20
C ARG A 55 0.83 21.35 14.29
N GLU A 56 0.85 20.03 14.21
CA GLU A 56 1.48 19.18 15.22
C GLU A 56 2.80 18.60 14.68
N TRP A 57 2.90 18.40 13.35
CA TRP A 57 4.04 17.73 12.72
C TRP A 57 5.14 18.63 12.16
N GLU A 58 4.86 19.89 11.82
CA GLU A 58 5.91 20.85 11.39
C GLU A 58 6.54 21.56 12.60
N THR A 59 6.89 20.79 13.65
CA THR A 59 7.59 21.32 14.81
C THR A 59 9.06 20.90 14.76
N ALA A 60 9.95 21.79 15.21
CA ALA A 60 11.39 21.53 15.23
C ALA A 60 11.77 20.31 16.09
N GLU A 61 10.95 19.99 17.10
CA GLU A 61 11.11 18.80 17.94
C GLU A 61 10.82 17.52 17.16
N GLU A 62 9.78 17.51 16.32
CA GLU A 62 9.53 16.38 15.44
C GLU A 62 10.63 16.24 14.38
N ASP A 63 11.07 17.33 13.73
CA ASP A 63 12.17 17.28 12.75
C ASP A 63 13.43 16.64 13.34
N GLU A 64 13.77 16.94 14.60
CA GLU A 64 14.88 16.30 15.30
C GLU A 64 14.61 14.81 15.52
N ALA A 65 13.41 14.43 15.97
CA ALA A 65 13.01 13.04 16.16
C ALA A 65 13.06 12.21 14.86
N TRP A 66 12.60 12.76 13.73
CA TRP A 66 12.66 12.12 12.42
C TRP A 66 14.11 11.99 11.91
N SER A 67 14.99 12.94 12.23
CA SER A 67 16.41 12.89 11.85
C SER A 67 17.14 11.66 12.43
N HIS A 68 16.72 11.20 13.61
CA HIS A 68 17.29 10.03 14.26
C HIS A 68 16.87 8.71 13.59
N LEU A 69 15.68 8.65 13.00
CA LEU A 69 15.20 7.47 12.26
C LEU A 69 15.96 7.27 10.95
N ALA A 70 16.32 8.35 10.25
CA ALA A 70 17.08 8.30 9.00
C ALA A 70 18.53 7.78 9.17
N GLN A 71 19.05 7.80 10.40
CA GLN A 71 20.38 7.30 10.74
C GLN A 71 20.38 5.82 11.10
N LEU A 72 19.20 5.20 11.23
CA LEU A 72 19.11 3.77 11.47
C LEU A 72 19.49 3.00 10.19
N PRO A 73 20.27 1.92 10.31
CA PRO A 73 20.61 1.09 9.17
C PRO A 73 19.33 0.52 8.55
N SER A 74 19.21 0.63 7.23
CA SER A 74 18.12 0.00 6.49
C SER A 74 18.12 -1.51 6.74
N LEU A 75 17.02 -2.04 7.26
CA LEU A 75 16.79 -3.47 7.50
C LEU A 75 16.74 -4.28 6.20
#